data_AF-A0A7V0U3C8-F1
#
_entry.id   AF-A0A7V0U3C8-F1
#
_cell.length_a   1.000
_cell.length_b   1.000
_cell.length_c   1.000
_cell.angle_alpha   90.00
_cell.angle_beta   90.00
_cell.angle_gamma   90.00
#
_symmetry.space_group_name_H-M   'P 1'
#
loop_
_entity.id
_entity.type
_entity.pdbx_description
1 polymer ?
#
loop_
_entity_poly.entity_id
_entity_poly.type
_entity_poly.pdbx_seq_one_letter_code
_entity_poly.pdbx_strand_id
1 'polypeptide(L)'
;MKGLLSLLLVAAIFYFSWLTWFGSRGARALKIVEDDIQRISARNQDLEIENQRLVQKIRLLRSDARFQELVVRRELHMVRENEILFLFKPSEP
;
A
#
# COMPACT_ATOMS: atom_id res chain seq x y z
N MET A 1 -27.03 -54.57 -5.35
CA MET A 1 -25.77 -54.27 -4.64
C MET A 1 -24.80 -53.41 -5.47
N LYS A 2 -24.53 -53.73 -6.74
CA LYS A 2 -23.59 -52.95 -7.60
C LYS A 2 -23.98 -51.48 -7.79
N GLY A 3 -25.27 -51.18 -8.00
CA GLY A 3 -25.75 -49.79 -8.16
C GLY A 3 -25.67 -48.93 -6.91
N LEU A 4 -25.75 -49.54 -5.72
CA LEU A 4 -25.60 -48.84 -4.44
C LEU A 4 -24.13 -48.48 -4.18
N LEU A 5 -23.23 -49.37 -4.61
CA LEU A 5 -21.79 -49.20 -4.51
C LEU A 5 -21.27 -48.12 -5.47
N SER A 6 -21.81 -48.05 -6.69
CA SER A 6 -21.49 -46.95 -7.63
C SER A 6 -22.03 -45.61 -7.14
N LEU A 7 -23.21 -45.58 -6.53
CA LEU A 7 -23.79 -44.35 -5.97
C LEU A 7 -22.94 -43.80 -4.81
N LEU A 8 -22.47 -44.68 -3.92
CA LEU A 8 -21.55 -44.33 -2.83
C LEU A 8 -20.23 -43.76 -3.35
N LEU A 9 -19.70 -44.33 -4.44
CA LEU A 9 -18.47 -43.86 -5.07
C LEU A 9 -18.62 -42.46 -5.65
N VAL A 10 -19.72 -42.19 -6.34
CA VAL A 10 -20.02 -40.87 -6.89
C VAL A 10 -20.22 -39.84 -5.77
N ALA A 11 -20.93 -40.20 -4.70
CA ALA A 11 -21.12 -39.33 -3.55
C ALA A 11 -19.80 -39.02 -2.83
N ALA A 12 -18.90 -40.00 -2.71
CA ALA A 12 -17.57 -39.79 -2.12
C ALA A 12 -16.72 -38.83 -2.98
N ILE A 13 -16.72 -39.00 -4.31
CA ILE A 13 -16.01 -38.09 -5.22
C ILE A 13 -16.57 -36.67 -5.07
N PHE A 14 -17.90 -36.51 -5.08
CA PHE A 14 -18.54 -35.20 -4.92
C PHE A 14 -18.20 -34.55 -3.58
N TYR A 15 -18.17 -35.34 -2.50
CA TYR A 15 -17.80 -34.87 -1.16
C TYR A 15 -16.34 -34.41 -1.10
N PHE A 16 -15.40 -35.16 -1.68
CA PHE A 16 -14.00 -34.78 -1.76
C PHE A 16 -13.76 -33.54 -2.64
N SER A 17 -14.47 -33.43 -3.77
CA SER A 17 -14.41 -32.24 -4.63
C SER A 17 -14.96 -31.01 -3.91
N TRP A 18 -16.09 -31.16 -3.21
CA TRP A 18 -16.66 -30.09 -2.39
C TRP A 18 -15.71 -29.67 -1.27
N LEU A 19 -15.10 -30.62 -0.56
CA LEU A 19 -14.14 -30.35 0.50
C LEU A 19 -12.87 -29.66 -0.02
N THR A 20 -12.43 -29.96 -1.23
CA THR A 20 -11.26 -29.30 -1.84
C THR A 20 -11.59 -27.85 -2.25
N TRP A 21 -12.83 -27.59 -2.68
CA TRP A 21 -13.28 -26.26 -3.10
C TRP A 21 -13.70 -25.35 -1.94
N PHE A 22 -14.33 -25.93 -0.89
CA PHE A 22 -14.87 -25.24 0.28
C PHE A 22 -14.08 -25.44 1.57
N GLY A 23 -13.10 -26.34 1.60
CA GLY A 23 -12.21 -26.52 2.74
C GLY A 23 -11.45 -25.23 3.03
N SER A 24 -11.36 -24.88 4.31
CA SER A 24 -10.73 -23.67 4.86
C SER A 24 -9.27 -23.43 4.45
N ARG A 25 -8.63 -24.38 3.75
CA ARG A 25 -7.27 -24.31 3.19
C ARG A 25 -7.22 -24.54 1.67
N GLY A 26 -8.36 -24.48 0.99
CA GLY A 26 -8.45 -24.65 -0.46
C GLY A 26 -7.86 -23.47 -1.24
N ALA A 27 -7.82 -23.60 -2.57
CA ALA A 27 -7.19 -22.64 -3.49
C ALA A 27 -7.62 -21.17 -3.29
N ARG A 28 -8.83 -20.92 -2.79
CA ARG A 28 -9.32 -19.57 -2.47
C ARG A 28 -8.58 -18.93 -1.29
N ALA A 29 -8.28 -19.69 -0.24
CA ALA A 29 -7.55 -19.18 0.92
C ALA A 29 -6.11 -18.82 0.54
N LEU A 30 -5.47 -19.64 -0.29
CA LEU A 30 -4.13 -19.35 -0.80
C LEU A 30 -4.10 -18.05 -1.63
N LYS A 31 -5.10 -17.84 -2.50
CA LYS A 31 -5.20 -16.62 -3.30
C LYS A 31 -5.39 -15.37 -2.44
N ILE A 32 -6.21 -15.44 -1.40
CA ILE A 32 -6.40 -14.30 -0.47
C ILE A 32 -5.09 -13.95 0.22
N VAL A 33 -4.36 -14.96 0.72
CA VAL A 33 -3.06 -14.74 1.37
C VAL A 33 -2.03 -14.15 0.40
N GLU A 34 -2.00 -14.64 -0.84
CA GLU A 34 -1.13 -14.09 -1.88
C GLU A 34 -1.46 -12.63 -2.20
N ASP A 35 -2.75 -12.30 -2.36
CA ASP A 35 -3.22 -10.94 -2.60
C ASP A 35 -2.87 -10.01 -1.41
N ASP A 36 -2.97 -10.51 -0.18
CA ASP A 36 -2.59 -9.77 1.03
C ASP A 36 -1.07 -9.54 1.09
N ILE A 37 -0.25 -10.54 0.76
CA ILE A 37 1.21 -10.40 0.67
C ILE A 37 1.58 -9.35 -0.37
N GLN A 38 0.95 -9.37 -1.55
CA GLN A 38 1.20 -8.40 -2.60
C GLN A 38 0.81 -6.98 -2.17
N ARG A 39 -0.35 -6.83 -1.53
CA ARG A 39 -0.80 -5.53 -1.01
C ARG A 39 0.15 -4.97 0.05
N ILE A 40 0.58 -5.81 0.99
CA ILE A 40 1.49 -5.40 2.07
C ILE A 40 2.87 -5.06 1.49
N SER A 41 3.38 -5.85 0.54
CA SER A 41 4.68 -5.57 -0.08
C SER A 41 4.67 -4.26 -0.86
N ALA A 42 3.61 -3.99 -1.63
CA ALA A 42 3.43 -2.72 -2.33
C ALA A 42 3.40 -1.55 -1.34
N ARG A 43 2.66 -1.69 -0.24
CA ARG A 43 2.61 -0.66 0.80
C ARG A 43 3.96 -0.43 1.48
N ASN A 44 4.73 -1.48 1.71
CA ASN A 44 6.08 -1.37 2.26
C ASN A 44 7.02 -0.65 1.30
N GLN A 45 6.92 -0.91 -0.01
CA GLN A 45 7.71 -0.20 -1.02
C GLN A 45 7.37 1.29 -1.06
N ASP A 46 6.08 1.65 -1.03
CA ASP A 46 5.65 3.05 -0.97
C ASP A 46 6.20 3.75 0.29
N LEU A 47 6.13 3.08 1.44
CA LEU A 47 6.65 3.60 2.71
C LEU A 47 8.17 3.76 2.70
N GLU A 48 8.90 2.84 2.06
CA GLU A 48 10.36 2.92 1.93
C GLU A 48 10.77 4.12 1.08
N ILE A 49 10.08 4.36 -0.04
CA ILE A 49 10.31 5.53 -0.90
C ILE A 49 10.02 6.82 -0.12
N GLU A 50 8.90 6.88 0.58
CA GLU A 50 8.52 8.05 1.38
C GLU A 50 9.52 8.29 2.52
N ASN A 51 9.97 7.23 3.19
CA ASN A 51 10.97 7.31 4.23
C ASN A 51 12.30 7.88 3.69
N GLN A 52 12.78 7.36 2.56
CA GLN A 52 13.99 7.90 1.91
C GLN A 52 13.84 9.38 1.56
N ARG A 53 12.68 9.80 1.03
CA ARG A 53 12.38 11.19 0.73
C ARG A 53 12.40 12.06 1.99
N LEU A 54 11.80 11.59 3.08
CA LEU A 54 11.77 12.30 4.36
C LEU A 54 13.17 12.40 4.98
N VAL A 55 13.97 11.33 4.95
CA VAL A 55 15.36 11.34 5.42
C VAL A 55 16.18 12.39 4.66
N GLN A 56 16.03 12.45 3.33
CA GLN A 56 16.67 13.49 2.52
C GLN A 56 16.20 14.89 2.92
N LYS A 57 14.88 15.10 3.09
CA LYS A 57 14.33 16.39 3.55
C LYS A 57 14.91 16.79 4.92
N ILE A 58 14.98 15.87 5.88
CA ILE A 58 15.55 16.10 7.21
C ILE A 58 17.03 16.45 7.11
N ARG A 59 17.79 15.73 6.28
CA ARG A 59 19.22 16.03 6.07
C ARG A 59 19.40 17.45 5.55
N LEU A 60 18.68 17.83 4.51
CA LEU A 60 18.73 19.18 3.94
C LEU A 60 18.30 20.24 4.96
N LEU A 61 17.23 19.99 5.71
CA LEU A 61 16.80 20.88 6.80
C LEU A 61 17.87 21.05 7.88
N ARG A 62 18.70 20.05 8.17
CA ARG A 62 19.75 20.17 9.19
C ARG A 62 21.01 20.86 8.68
N SER A 63 21.42 20.61 7.44
CA SER A 63 22.74 21.04 6.94
C SER A 63 22.71 22.22 5.97
N ASP A 64 21.55 22.56 5.38
CA ASP A 64 21.47 23.58 4.34
C ASP A 64 20.58 24.77 4.76
N ALA A 65 21.23 25.89 5.08
CA ALA A 65 20.57 27.13 5.49
C ALA A 65 19.67 27.73 4.39
N ARG A 66 20.02 27.55 3.10
CA ARG A 66 19.17 28.03 1.99
C ARG A 66 17.92 27.18 1.87
N PHE A 67 18.04 25.87 2.08
CA PHE A 67 16.89 24.98 2.10
C PHE A 67 15.96 25.29 3.28
N GLN A 68 16.51 25.56 4.47
CA GLN A 68 15.73 26.00 5.63
C GLN A 68 14.95 27.29 5.34
N GLU A 69 15.61 28.32 4.79
CA GLU A 69 14.96 29.58 4.45
C GLU A 69 13.84 29.38 3.43
N LEU A 70 14.05 28.54 2.41
CA LEU A 70 13.03 28.20 1.42
C LEU A 70 11.82 27.50 2.06
N VAL A 71 12.04 26.57 2.99
CA VAL A 71 10.97 25.88 3.73
C VAL A 71 10.20 26.86 4.59
N VAL A 72 10.88 27.74 5.35
CA VAL A 72 10.25 28.76 6.20
C VAL A 72 9.39 29.71 5.36
N ARG A 73 9.89 30.17 4.20
CA ARG A 73 9.13 31.05 3.30
C ARG A 73 7.89 30.37 2.73
N ARG A 74 8.01 29.09 2.36
CA ARG A 74 6.92 28.34 1.71
C ARG A 74 5.88 27.84 2.69
N GLU A 75 6.31 27.27 3.81
CA GLU A 75 5.43 26.59 4.79
C GLU A 75 4.95 27.53 5.90
N LEU A 76 5.75 28.53 6.30
CA LEU A 76 5.42 29.46 7.39
C LEU A 76 5.10 30.88 6.89
N HIS A 77 5.25 31.15 5.60
CA HIS A 77 5.05 32.47 4.97
C HIS A 77 5.84 33.60 5.64
N MET A 78 6.96 33.28 6.29
CA MET A 78 7.79 34.27 6.95
C MET A 78 8.70 34.95 5.94
N VAL A 79 8.85 36.26 6.09
CA VAL A 79 9.73 37.13 5.29
C VAL A 79 10.54 38.04 6.21
N ARG A 80 11.64 38.59 5.69
CA ARG A 80 12.41 39.60 6.41
C ARG A 80 11.64 40.93 6.46
N GLU A 81 11.99 41.81 7.40
CA GLU A 81 11.27 43.08 7.64
C GLU A 81 11.11 43.98 6.40
N ASN A 82 12.00 43.86 5.41
CA ASN A 82 11.99 44.67 4.18
C ASN A 82 11.74 43.84 2.92
N GLU A 83 10.94 42.77 3.01
CA GLU A 83 10.68 41.87 1.91
C GLU A 83 9.19 41.56 1.71
N ILE A 84 8.76 41.45 0.44
CA ILE A 84 7.38 41.19 0.06
C ILE A 84 7.30 39.79 -0.58
N LEU A 85 6.47 38.90 -0.01
CA LEU A 85 6.20 37.57 -0.57
C LEU A 85 4.96 37.60 -1.48
N PHE A 86 5.14 37.23 -2.75
CA PHE A 86 4.03 37.05 -3.69
C PHE A 86 3.56 35.58 -3.67
N LEU A 87 2.34 35.36 -3.19
CA LEU A 87 1.68 34.06 -3.22
C LEU A 87 0.61 34.07 -4.31
N PHE A 88 0.83 33.30 -5.37
CA PHE A 88 -0.16 33.12 -6.42
C PHE A 88 -1.03 31.91 -6.08
N LYS A 89 -2.35 32.11 -6.02
CA LYS A 89 -3.27 30.97 -6.04
C LYS A 89 -3.17 30.32 -7.43
N PRO A 90 -3.09 28.98 -7.52
CA PRO A 90 -3.21 28.33 -8.81
C PRO A 90 -4.53 28.76 -9.46
N SER A 91 -4.48 29.25 -10.68
CA SER A 91 -5.67 29.54 -11.47
C SER A 91 -6.43 28.24 -11.66
N GLU A 92 -7.68 28.20 -11.19
CA GLU A 92 -8.59 27.09 -11.50
C GLU A 92 -8.68 26.95 -13.03
N PRO A 93 -8.54 25.72 -13.57
CA PRO A 93 -8.65 25.46 -15.00
C PRO A 93 -10.07 25.66 -15.54
#